data_AF-A0A7K6J1G4-F1
#
_entry.id   AF-A0A7K6J1G4-F1
#
_cell.length_a   1.000
_cell.length_b   1.000
_cell.length_c   1.000
_cell.angle_alpha   90.00
_cell.angle_beta   90.00
_cell.angle_gamma   90.00
#
_symmetry.space_group_name_H-M   'P 1'
#
loop_
_entity.id
_entity.type
_entity.pdbx_description
1 polymer ?
#
loop_
_entity_poly.entity_id
_entity_poly.type
_entity_poly.pdbx_seq_one_letter_code
_entity_poly.pdbx_strand_id
1 'polypeptide(L)' 'RQRRMTPFWRGVSQRPIGASCRDNSECLTKLCRKKRCLLSTAS' A
#
# COMPACT_ATOMS: atom_id res chain seq x y z
N ARG A 1 30.28 -2.47 -4.76
CA ARG A 1 29.29 -2.92 -3.74
C ARG A 1 27.93 -2.33 -4.09
N GLN A 2 27.05 -3.09 -4.74
CA GLN A 2 25.69 -2.63 -5.05
C GLN A 2 24.96 -2.33 -3.74
N ARG A 3 24.57 -1.07 -3.52
CA ARG A 3 23.69 -0.72 -2.40
C ARG A 3 22.39 -1.48 -2.62
N ARG A 4 22.04 -2.40 -1.73
CA ARG A 4 20.69 -2.99 -1.70
C ARG A 4 19.74 -1.82 -1.51
N MET A 5 19.15 -1.31 -2.59
CA MET A 5 17.99 -0.45 -2.49
C MET A 5 16.96 -1.26 -1.72
N THR A 6 16.65 -0.84 -0.50
CA THR A 6 15.44 -1.30 0.16
C THR A 6 14.31 -0.97 -0.80
N PRO A 7 13.55 -1.98 -1.28
CA PRO A 7 12.47 -1.72 -2.23
C PRO A 7 11.59 -0.63 -1.64
N PHE A 8 11.22 0.39 -2.42
CA PHE A 8 10.45 1.54 -1.94
C PHE A 8 9.21 1.14 -1.11
N TRP A 9 8.62 -0.01 -1.43
CA TRP A 9 7.54 -0.68 -0.70
C TRP A 9 7.83 -1.05 0.77
N ARG A 10 9.09 -1.05 1.21
CA ARG A 10 9.52 -1.27 2.61
C ARG A 10 9.58 0.01 3.42
N GLY A 11 9.78 1.17 2.78
CA GLY A 11 9.82 2.49 3.44
C GLY A 11 8.47 3.20 3.46
N VAL A 12 7.52 2.72 2.69
CA VAL A 12 6.16 3.22 2.68
C VAL A 12 5.37 2.44 3.73
N SER A 13 5.02 3.08 4.85
CA SER A 13 4.08 2.51 5.85
C SER A 13 2.69 2.19 5.26
N GLN A 14 2.46 2.53 3.99
CA GLN A 14 1.22 2.29 3.28
C GLN A 14 1.29 0.92 2.58
N ARG A 15 0.35 0.07 2.92
CA ARG A 15 0.20 -1.31 2.48
C ARG A 15 -0.16 -1.38 0.98
N PRO A 16 0.37 -2.35 0.24
CA PRO A 16 0.08 -2.53 -1.18
C PRO A 16 -1.35 -3.04 -1.43
N ILE A 17 -1.77 -3.05 -2.70
CA ILE A 17 -3.07 -3.58 -3.12
C ILE A 17 -3.21 -5.05 -2.68
N GLY A 18 -4.40 -5.42 -2.18
CA GLY A 18 -4.68 -6.75 -1.66
C GLY A 18 -4.24 -6.99 -0.22
N ALA A 19 -3.45 -6.08 0.37
CA ALA A 19 -3.08 -6.17 1.78
C ALA A 19 -4.27 -5.87 2.70
N SER A 20 -4.29 -6.49 3.87
CA SER A 20 -5.32 -6.24 4.88
C SER A 20 -5.18 -4.83 5.46
N CYS A 21 -6.26 -4.07 5.49
CA CYS A 21 -6.31 -2.70 6.01
C CYS A 21 -7.40 -2.53 7.06
N ARG A 22 -7.18 -1.57 7.96
CA ARG A 22 -8.19 -1.10 8.94
C ARG A 22 -8.67 0.30 8.62
N ASP A 23 -7.79 1.14 8.10
CA ASP A 23 -8.06 2.52 7.71
C ASP A 23 -7.64 2.75 6.25
N ASN A 24 -8.24 3.74 5.58
CA ASN A 24 -7.86 4.10 4.21
C ASN A 24 -6.40 4.56 4.11
N SER A 25 -5.89 5.27 5.11
CA SER A 25 -4.51 5.80 5.15
C SER A 25 -3.46 4.70 5.28
N GLU A 26 -3.86 3.51 5.72
CA GLU A 26 -3.01 2.32 5.76
C GLU A 26 -2.71 1.79 4.35
N CYS A 27 -3.47 2.19 3.32
CA CYS A 27 -3.30 1.71 1.96
C CYS A 27 -2.54 2.72 1.10
N LEU A 28 -1.63 2.25 0.25
CA LEU A 28 -0.89 3.08 -0.71
C LEU A 28 -1.83 3.90 -1.61
N THR A 29 -2.98 3.30 -1.91
CA THR A 29 -4.03 3.84 -2.77
C THR A 29 -5.04 4.69 -2.01
N LYS A 30 -4.85 4.87 -0.69
CA LYS A 30 -5.77 5.53 0.24
C LYS A 30 -7.20 4.98 0.21
N LEU A 31 -7.35 3.70 -0.15
CA LEU A 31 -8.65 3.05 -0.31
C LEU A 31 -8.65 1.68 0.37
N CYS A 32 -9.31 1.62 1.53
CA CYS A 32 -9.57 0.39 2.26
C CYS A 32 -11.02 -0.03 2.08
N ARG A 33 -11.27 -1.14 1.40
CA ARG A 33 -12.63 -1.67 1.23
C ARG A 33 -12.65 -3.17 1.47
N LYS A 34 -13.64 -3.64 2.23
CA LYS A 34 -13.71 -5.02 2.75
C LYS A 34 -12.42 -5.45 3.50
N LYS A 35 -11.84 -4.54 4.29
CA LYS A 35 -10.57 -4.75 5.00
C LYS A 35 -9.39 -5.11 4.07
N ARG A 36 -9.47 -4.76 2.78
CA ARG A 36 -8.37 -4.92 1.82
C ARG A 36 -8.09 -3.62 1.07
N CYS A 37 -6.82 -3.35 0.83
CA CYS A 37 -6.41 -2.23 0.00
C CYS A 37 -6.80 -2.50 -1.45
N LEU A 38 -7.50 -1.54 -2.06
CA LEU A 38 -7.94 -1.62 -3.45
C LEU A 38 -7.36 -0.46 -4.23
N LEU A 39 -7.15 -0.64 -5.52
CA LEU A 39 -6.75 0.48 -6.37
C LEU A 39 -7.92 1.45 -6.45
N SER A 40 -7.67 2.71 -6.06
CA SER A 40 -8.58 3.80 -6.39
C SER A 40 -8.41 4.09 -7.88
N THR A 41 -8.97 3.23 -8.73
CA THR A 41 -9.21 3.58 -10.11
C THR A 41 -10.25 4.68 -10.07
N ALA A 42 -9.80 5.94 -10.16
CA ALA A 42 -10.67 7.01 -10.60
C ALA A 42 -11.16 6.60 -11.99
N SER A 43 -12.38 6.08 -12.04
CA SER A 43 -13.20 6.02 -13.25
C SER A 43 -13.91 7.36 -13.39
#